data_AF-A0A0R2QAZ0-F1
#
_entry.id   AF-A0A0R2QAZ0-F1
#
_cell.length_a   1.000
_cell.length_b   1.000
_cell.length_c   1.000
_cell.angle_alpha   90.00
_cell.angle_beta   90.00
_cell.angle_gamma   90.00
#
_symmetry.space_group_name_H-M   'P 1'
#
loop_
_entity.id
_entity.type
_entity.pdbx_description
1 polymer ?
#
loop_
_entity_poly.entity_id
_entity_poly.type
_entity_poly.pdbx_seq_one_letter_code
_entity_poly.pdbx_strand_id
1 'polypeptide(L)'
;MTLVAILIIAVFFTSDVEVLWLAAAAVIAALHMLMEKYGKLPINYVRVFTFILLWYTVYQSGVHATVAGVVLGLIIPSKKTHSLVEKIQPWTNTVSLPIYAFFAVAIALPVFDGAFSSVFVGIAVALPIGKVIGITALAILANRIAAKPDRLDLEALDFLAISGLAGIGFTVSLLMTNLAFKDTQYIVAEATLAVILGSLLAMAFGGWLSQVRGRYHMRKHREENAKAKKDS
;
A
#
# COMPACT_ATOMS: atom_id res chain seq x y z
N MET A 1 2.47 1.57 -5.92
CA MET A 1 3.57 0.98 -5.13
C MET A 1 3.14 -0.27 -4.37
N THR A 2 1.99 -0.29 -3.70
CA THR A 2 1.52 -1.45 -2.90
C THR A 2 1.34 -2.72 -3.71
N LEU A 3 0.75 -2.65 -4.92
CA LEU A 3 0.61 -3.81 -5.81
C LEU A 3 1.96 -4.41 -6.22
N VAL A 4 2.96 -3.57 -6.49
CA VAL A 4 4.31 -4.03 -6.85
C VAL A 4 4.95 -4.75 -5.66
N ALA A 5 4.81 -4.20 -4.45
CA ALA A 5 5.30 -4.87 -3.24
C ALA A 5 4.61 -6.23 -3.00
N ILE A 6 3.28 -6.32 -3.19
CA ILE A 6 2.53 -7.58 -3.09
C ILE A 6 2.99 -8.57 -4.15
N LEU A 7 3.31 -8.12 -5.36
CA LEU A 7 3.80 -8.98 -6.44
C LEU A 7 5.22 -9.50 -6.14
N ILE A 8 6.09 -8.66 -5.58
CA ILE A 8 7.41 -9.09 -5.08
C ILE A 8 7.23 -10.14 -3.97
N ILE A 9 6.34 -9.89 -3.00
CA ILE A 9 6.02 -10.86 -1.94
C ILE A 9 5.60 -12.20 -2.54
N ALA A 10 4.69 -12.17 -3.51
CA ALA A 10 4.14 -13.37 -4.14
C ALA A 10 5.20 -14.25 -4.79
N VAL A 11 6.25 -13.65 -5.36
CA VAL A 11 7.31 -14.34 -6.10
C VAL A 11 8.49 -14.75 -5.20
N PHE A 12 8.89 -13.89 -4.27
CA PHE A 12 10.10 -14.10 -3.49
C PHE A 12 9.85 -14.85 -2.17
N PHE A 13 8.62 -14.85 -1.67
CA PHE A 13 8.27 -15.54 -0.42
C PHE A 13 7.39 -16.76 -0.66
N THR A 14 7.46 -17.37 -1.84
CA THR A 14 6.81 -18.65 -2.11
C THR A 14 7.62 -19.78 -1.46
N SER A 15 6.97 -20.58 -0.61
CA SER A 15 7.51 -21.84 -0.11
C SER A 15 7.15 -22.98 -1.07
N ASP A 16 7.76 -24.16 -0.94
CA ASP A 16 7.60 -25.33 -1.84
C ASP A 16 6.26 -25.37 -2.60
N VAL A 17 6.30 -25.09 -3.90
CA VAL A 17 5.10 -24.89 -4.70
C VAL A 17 4.45 -26.21 -5.02
N GLU A 18 3.30 -26.46 -4.41
CA GLU A 18 2.41 -27.56 -4.79
C GLU A 18 1.63 -27.18 -6.06
N VAL A 19 2.13 -27.63 -7.21
CA VAL A 19 1.56 -27.34 -8.54
C VAL A 19 0.08 -27.72 -8.65
N LEU A 20 -0.34 -28.78 -7.95
CA LEU A 20 -1.74 -29.24 -7.97
C LEU A 20 -2.69 -28.20 -7.36
N TRP A 21 -2.35 -27.64 -6.20
CA TRP A 21 -3.15 -26.61 -5.55
C TRP A 21 -3.15 -25.30 -6.34
N LEU A 22 -2.04 -24.99 -7.01
CA LEU A 22 -1.94 -23.81 -7.88
C LEU A 22 -2.81 -23.97 -9.14
N ALA A 23 -2.84 -25.16 -9.73
CA ALA A 23 -3.75 -25.47 -10.82
C ALA A 23 -5.22 -25.38 -10.37
N ALA A 24 -5.54 -25.91 -9.18
CA ALA A 24 -6.88 -25.78 -8.61
C ALA A 24 -7.29 -24.31 -8.42
N ALA A 25 -6.41 -23.47 -7.89
CA ALA A 25 -6.64 -22.03 -7.76
C ALA A 25 -6.91 -21.36 -9.12
N ALA A 26 -6.15 -21.72 -10.16
CA ALA A 26 -6.35 -21.23 -11.52
C ALA A 26 -7.71 -21.64 -12.10
N VAL A 27 -8.14 -22.89 -11.89
CA VAL A 27 -9.47 -23.36 -12.31
C VAL A 27 -10.58 -22.59 -11.60
N ILE A 28 -10.46 -22.40 -10.28
CA ILE A 28 -11.45 -21.65 -9.50
C ILE A 28 -11.56 -20.19 -10.00
N ALA A 29 -10.42 -19.54 -10.24
CA ALA A 29 -10.38 -18.20 -10.80
C ALA A 29 -11.05 -18.12 -12.19
N ALA A 30 -10.77 -19.09 -13.08
CA ALA A 30 -11.38 -19.15 -14.41
C ALA A 30 -12.90 -19.38 -14.34
N LEU A 31 -13.36 -20.28 -13.47
CA LEU A 31 -14.79 -20.51 -13.23
C LEU A 31 -15.47 -19.24 -12.69
N HIS A 32 -14.83 -18.52 -11.77
CA HIS A 32 -15.37 -17.26 -11.26
C HIS A 32 -15.51 -16.20 -12.37
N MET A 33 -14.50 -16.09 -13.23
CA MET A 33 -14.53 -15.18 -14.38
C MET A 33 -15.68 -15.51 -15.34
N LEU A 34 -15.96 -16.79 -15.57
CA LEU A 34 -17.12 -17.22 -16.34
C LEU A 34 -18.44 -16.85 -15.63
N MET A 35 -18.57 -17.09 -14.33
CA MET A 35 -19.77 -16.75 -13.56
C MET A 35 -20.06 -15.24 -13.55
N GLU A 36 -19.03 -14.40 -13.49
CA GLU A 36 -19.15 -12.94 -13.65
C GLU A 36 -19.67 -12.55 -15.03
N LYS A 37 -19.23 -13.25 -16.08
CA LYS A 37 -19.68 -13.01 -17.47
C LYS A 37 -21.15 -13.39 -17.67
N TYR A 38 -21.61 -14.49 -17.07
CA TYR A 38 -22.99 -14.98 -17.25
C TYR A 38 -24.03 -14.23 -16.40
N GLY A 39 -23.63 -13.59 -15.30
CA GLY A 39 -24.43 -12.57 -14.60
C GLY A 39 -25.76 -13.01 -13.95
N LYS A 40 -26.15 -14.30 -14.05
CA LYS A 40 -27.44 -14.84 -13.56
C LYS A 40 -27.44 -15.27 -12.08
N LEU A 41 -26.28 -15.29 -11.43
CA LEU A 41 -26.15 -15.73 -10.04
C LEU A 41 -26.13 -14.54 -9.08
N PRO A 42 -26.45 -14.75 -7.78
CA PRO A 42 -26.29 -13.73 -6.76
C PRO A 42 -24.79 -13.47 -6.51
N ILE A 43 -24.19 -12.68 -7.41
CA ILE A 43 -22.75 -12.61 -7.64
C ILE A 43 -21.94 -12.20 -6.40
N ASN A 44 -22.54 -11.44 -5.48
CA ASN A 44 -21.86 -11.04 -4.25
C ASN A 44 -21.55 -12.24 -3.34
N TYR A 45 -22.48 -13.19 -3.20
CA TYR A 45 -22.24 -14.41 -2.42
C TYR A 45 -21.22 -15.31 -3.13
N VAL A 46 -21.30 -15.40 -4.46
CA VAL A 46 -20.33 -16.15 -5.27
C VAL A 46 -18.92 -15.58 -5.08
N ARG A 47 -18.74 -14.25 -5.05
CA ARG A 47 -17.45 -13.59 -4.80
C ARG A 47 -16.87 -13.95 -3.45
N VAL A 48 -17.66 -13.88 -2.38
CA VAL A 48 -17.19 -14.24 -1.03
C VAL A 48 -16.81 -15.72 -0.96
N PHE A 49 -17.64 -16.60 -1.50
CA PHE A 49 -17.36 -18.03 -1.54
C PHE A 49 -16.09 -18.34 -2.33
N THR A 50 -15.95 -17.75 -3.52
CA THR A 50 -14.77 -17.92 -4.37
C THR A 50 -13.53 -17.35 -3.71
N PHE A 51 -13.64 -16.21 -3.01
CA PHE A 51 -12.53 -15.64 -2.26
C PHE A 51 -12.00 -16.61 -1.22
N ILE A 52 -12.87 -17.23 -0.41
CA ILE A 52 -12.49 -18.19 0.62
C ILE A 52 -11.82 -19.42 -0.02
N LEU A 53 -12.36 -19.91 -1.14
CA LEU A 53 -11.82 -21.06 -1.84
C LEU A 53 -10.45 -20.77 -2.49
N LEU A 54 -10.30 -19.60 -3.13
CA LEU A 54 -9.02 -19.12 -3.66
C LEU A 54 -8.00 -18.92 -2.55
N TRP A 55 -8.40 -18.31 -1.44
CA TRP A 55 -7.54 -18.08 -0.29
C TRP A 55 -6.97 -19.40 0.25
N TYR A 56 -7.82 -20.42 0.42
CA TYR A 56 -7.40 -21.73 0.89
C TYR A 56 -6.47 -22.45 -0.10
N THR A 57 -6.83 -22.49 -1.38
CA THR A 57 -6.01 -23.16 -2.41
C THR A 57 -4.66 -22.48 -2.63
N VAL A 58 -4.63 -21.14 -2.63
CA VAL A 58 -3.39 -20.37 -2.68
C VAL A 58 -2.53 -20.63 -1.45
N TYR A 59 -3.12 -20.66 -0.26
CA TYR A 59 -2.40 -20.98 0.98
C TYR A 59 -1.77 -22.39 0.94
N GLN A 60 -2.51 -23.40 0.48
CA GLN A 60 -1.99 -24.77 0.34
C GLN A 60 -0.93 -24.89 -0.77
N SER A 61 -0.94 -24.01 -1.77
CA SER A 61 0.05 -24.00 -2.84
C SER A 61 1.43 -23.45 -2.43
N GLY A 62 1.60 -22.99 -1.19
CA GLY A 62 2.83 -22.33 -0.73
C GLY A 62 2.95 -20.86 -1.13
N VAL A 63 1.97 -20.32 -1.87
CA VAL A 63 1.86 -18.92 -2.25
C VAL A 63 1.19 -18.11 -1.14
N HIS A 64 1.56 -16.82 -1.06
CA HIS A 64 0.95 -15.91 -0.10
C HIS A 64 -0.56 -15.73 -0.33
N ALA A 65 -1.32 -15.94 0.74
CA ALA A 65 -2.78 -15.80 0.76
C ALA A 65 -3.31 -14.43 0.29
N THR A 66 -2.48 -13.37 0.37
CA THR A 66 -2.82 -12.03 -0.14
C THR A 66 -3.02 -12.00 -1.65
N VAL A 67 -2.39 -12.92 -2.39
CA VAL A 67 -2.52 -13.06 -3.84
C VAL A 67 -3.95 -13.41 -4.25
N ALA A 68 -4.66 -14.20 -3.45
CA ALA A 68 -6.05 -14.57 -3.72
C ALA A 68 -6.96 -13.33 -3.83
N GLY A 69 -6.74 -12.32 -2.96
CA GLY A 69 -7.48 -11.06 -3.00
C GLY A 69 -7.17 -10.22 -4.24
N VAL A 70 -5.89 -10.20 -4.65
CA VAL A 70 -5.47 -9.50 -5.89
C VAL A 70 -6.09 -10.16 -7.12
N VAL A 71 -6.01 -11.49 -7.23
CA VAL A 71 -6.58 -12.25 -8.35
C VAL A 71 -8.09 -11.99 -8.45
N LEU A 72 -8.82 -12.10 -7.33
CA LEU A 72 -10.25 -11.84 -7.33
C LEU A 72 -10.57 -10.38 -7.70
N GLY A 73 -9.81 -9.42 -7.18
CA GLY A 73 -9.94 -8.01 -7.52
C GLY A 73 -9.74 -7.72 -9.01
N LEU A 74 -8.83 -8.43 -9.67
CA LEU A 74 -8.59 -8.33 -11.12
C LEU A 74 -9.69 -8.97 -11.96
N ILE A 75 -10.39 -9.99 -11.44
CA ILE A 75 -11.49 -10.67 -12.14
C ILE A 75 -12.77 -9.81 -12.11
N ILE A 76 -12.98 -9.00 -11.08
CA ILE A 76 -14.19 -8.18 -10.93
C ILE A 76 -14.29 -7.16 -12.08
N PRO A 77 -15.44 -7.09 -12.79
CA PRO A 77 -15.61 -6.15 -13.90
C PRO A 77 -15.47 -4.68 -13.47
N SER A 78 -14.76 -3.88 -14.27
CA SER A 78 -14.53 -2.45 -14.03
C SER A 78 -15.82 -1.67 -13.74
N LYS A 79 -16.91 -1.96 -14.47
CA LYS A 79 -18.23 -1.31 -14.28
C LYS A 79 -18.79 -1.42 -12.86
N LYS A 80 -18.47 -2.50 -12.13
CA LYS A 80 -18.94 -2.74 -10.75
C LYS A 80 -17.92 -2.36 -9.70
N THR A 81 -16.68 -2.12 -10.10
CA THR A 81 -15.55 -1.89 -9.19
C THR A 81 -15.79 -0.70 -8.28
N HIS A 82 -16.25 0.44 -8.84
CA HIS A 82 -16.52 1.65 -8.04
C HIS A 82 -17.50 1.37 -6.87
N SER A 83 -18.66 0.80 -7.18
CA SER A 83 -19.70 0.51 -6.18
C SER A 83 -19.29 -0.50 -5.11
N LEU A 84 -18.38 -1.42 -5.45
CA LEU A 84 -17.88 -2.42 -4.51
C LEU A 84 -16.78 -1.83 -3.62
N VAL A 85 -15.87 -1.06 -4.21
CA VAL A 85 -14.83 -0.36 -3.47
C VAL A 85 -15.46 0.60 -2.47
N GLU A 86 -16.47 1.39 -2.85
CA GLU A 86 -17.17 2.28 -1.93
C GLU A 86 -17.79 1.56 -0.73
N LYS A 87 -18.27 0.33 -0.91
CA LYS A 87 -18.83 -0.48 0.17
C LYS A 87 -17.76 -1.13 1.05
N ILE A 88 -16.64 -1.55 0.48
CA ILE A 88 -15.58 -2.30 1.18
C ILE A 88 -14.57 -1.37 1.85
N GLN A 89 -14.28 -0.23 1.23
CA GLN A 89 -13.31 0.77 1.69
C GLN A 89 -13.55 1.25 3.14
N PRO A 90 -14.77 1.61 3.59
CA PRO A 90 -14.99 2.03 4.97
C PRO A 90 -14.70 0.92 5.97
N TRP A 91 -15.09 -0.33 5.67
CA TRP A 91 -14.77 -1.49 6.52
C TRP A 91 -13.27 -1.78 6.56
N THR A 92 -12.60 -1.65 5.42
CA THR A 92 -11.16 -1.87 5.35
C THR A 92 -10.41 -0.82 6.16
N ASN A 93 -10.75 0.46 5.98
CA ASN A 93 -10.05 1.58 6.61
C ASN A 93 -10.37 1.71 8.10
N THR A 94 -11.60 1.45 8.52
CA THR A 94 -12.03 1.65 9.92
C THR A 94 -11.80 0.40 10.78
N VAL A 95 -11.87 -0.80 10.19
CA VAL A 95 -11.82 -2.06 10.96
C VAL A 95 -10.58 -2.87 10.61
N SER A 96 -10.39 -3.22 9.33
CA SER A 96 -9.33 -4.17 8.95
C SER A 96 -7.93 -3.61 9.17
N LEU A 97 -7.66 -2.36 8.75
CA LEU A 97 -6.34 -1.73 8.89
C LEU A 97 -5.96 -1.47 10.36
N PRO A 98 -6.83 -0.91 11.22
CA PRO A 98 -6.48 -0.69 12.63
C PRO A 98 -6.28 -2.00 13.40
N ILE A 99 -7.12 -3.01 13.15
CA ILE A 99 -6.96 -4.33 13.78
C ILE A 99 -5.63 -4.94 13.36
N TYR A 100 -5.31 -4.92 12.06
CA TYR A 100 -4.04 -5.42 11.55
C TYR A 100 -2.84 -4.71 12.19
N ALA A 101 -2.86 -3.37 12.21
CA ALA A 101 -1.80 -2.58 12.82
C ALA A 101 -1.64 -2.88 14.30
N PHE A 102 -2.75 -3.00 15.04
CA PHE A 102 -2.75 -3.31 16.45
C PHE A 102 -2.09 -4.67 16.72
N PHE A 103 -2.51 -5.73 16.03
CA PHE A 103 -1.92 -7.06 16.23
C PHE A 103 -0.46 -7.14 15.79
N ALA A 104 -0.11 -6.53 14.65
CA ALA A 104 1.28 -6.51 14.18
C ALA A 104 2.23 -5.87 15.20
N VAL A 105 1.80 -4.80 15.86
CA VAL A 105 2.59 -4.13 16.90
C VAL A 105 2.54 -4.88 18.23
N ALA A 106 1.35 -5.35 18.64
CA ALA A 106 1.14 -6.03 19.92
C ALA A 106 1.91 -7.36 20.02
N ILE A 107 2.08 -8.08 18.90
CA ILE A 107 2.85 -9.32 18.86
C ILE A 107 4.36 -9.03 18.89
N ALA A 108 4.80 -7.93 18.28
CA ALA A 108 6.21 -7.58 18.13
C ALA A 108 6.84 -6.98 19.41
N LEU A 109 6.12 -6.09 20.11
CA LEU A 109 6.67 -5.34 21.25
C LEU A 109 7.18 -6.18 22.44
N PRO A 110 6.50 -7.27 22.87
CA PRO A 110 6.94 -8.05 24.04
C PRO A 110 8.27 -8.80 23.84
N VAL A 111 8.67 -9.02 22.59
CA VAL A 111 9.88 -9.78 22.23
C VAL A 111 11.11 -8.87 22.12
N PHE A 112 10.92 -7.55 22.24
CA PHE A 112 12.00 -6.57 22.19
C PHE A 112 12.79 -6.58 23.50
N ASP A 113 14.11 -6.79 23.42
CA ASP A 113 15.01 -6.86 24.58
C ASP A 113 15.68 -5.53 24.93
N GLY A 114 15.39 -4.46 24.20
CA GLY A 114 15.96 -3.13 24.45
C GLY A 114 17.27 -2.83 23.72
N ALA A 115 17.86 -3.79 23.00
CA ALA A 115 19.03 -3.51 22.20
C ALA A 115 18.63 -2.89 20.84
N PHE A 116 19.39 -1.88 20.42
CA PHE A 116 19.25 -1.29 19.09
C PHE A 116 20.34 -1.85 18.20
N SER A 117 20.02 -2.89 17.42
CA SER A 117 20.96 -3.44 16.46
C SER A 117 21.24 -2.47 15.29
N SER A 118 22.26 -2.77 14.48
CA SER A 118 22.49 -2.05 13.22
C SER A 118 21.31 -2.18 12.23
N VAL A 119 20.52 -3.26 12.33
CA VAL A 119 19.32 -3.47 11.51
C VAL A 119 18.25 -2.44 11.86
N PHE A 120 18.05 -2.17 13.15
CA PHE A 120 17.12 -1.15 13.62
C PHE A 120 17.41 0.22 13.00
N VAL A 121 18.65 0.70 13.11
CA VAL A 121 19.07 2.00 12.56
C VAL A 121 18.93 2.02 11.04
N GLY A 122 19.33 0.92 10.39
CA GLY A 122 19.18 0.75 8.95
C GLY A 122 17.73 0.93 8.50
N ILE A 123 16.78 0.23 9.12
CA ILE A 123 15.36 0.33 8.76
C ILE A 123 14.78 1.69 9.14
N ALA A 124 15.07 2.20 10.34
CA ALA A 124 14.53 3.46 10.84
C ALA A 124 14.91 4.65 9.95
N VAL A 125 16.10 4.63 9.35
CA VAL A 125 16.60 5.70 8.46
C VAL A 125 16.28 5.43 7.00
N ALA A 126 16.55 4.21 6.50
CA ALA A 126 16.39 3.89 5.09
C ALA A 126 14.92 3.87 4.65
N LEU A 127 13.99 3.49 5.53
CA LEU A 127 12.58 3.36 5.18
C LEU A 127 11.90 4.71 4.94
N PRO A 128 12.00 5.72 5.83
CA PRO A 128 11.44 7.05 5.57
C PRO A 128 12.08 7.72 4.37
N ILE A 129 13.41 7.71 4.32
CA ILE A 129 14.18 8.37 3.26
C ILE A 129 13.89 7.69 1.92
N GLY A 130 13.90 6.36 1.87
CA GLY A 130 13.61 5.58 0.67
C GLY A 130 12.19 5.83 0.14
N LYS A 131 11.19 5.94 1.01
CA LYS A 131 9.82 6.28 0.60
C LYS A 131 9.73 7.68 0.00
N VAL A 132 10.29 8.68 0.69
CA VAL A 132 10.24 10.08 0.24
C VAL A 132 10.98 10.25 -1.09
N ILE A 133 12.22 9.76 -1.17
CA ILE A 133 13.03 9.86 -2.38
C ILE A 133 12.41 9.05 -3.52
N GLY A 134 11.99 7.80 -3.26
CA GLY A 134 11.43 6.92 -4.28
C GLY A 134 10.12 7.46 -4.87
N ILE A 135 9.20 7.93 -4.02
CA ILE A 135 7.94 8.52 -4.48
C ILE A 135 8.20 9.83 -5.23
N THR A 136 9.09 10.70 -4.73
CA THR A 136 9.42 11.96 -5.41
C THR A 136 10.04 11.73 -6.78
N ALA A 137 11.03 10.84 -6.88
CA ALA A 137 11.73 10.54 -8.13
C ALA A 137 10.77 9.95 -9.17
N LEU A 138 9.93 8.99 -8.77
CA LEU A 138 8.93 8.39 -9.67
C LEU A 138 7.84 9.39 -10.06
N ALA A 139 7.43 10.29 -9.17
CA ALA A 139 6.43 11.31 -9.48
C ALA A 139 6.98 12.33 -10.50
N ILE A 140 8.23 12.78 -10.33
CA ILE A 140 8.90 13.66 -11.30
C ILE A 140 9.07 12.95 -12.65
N LEU A 141 9.48 11.68 -12.64
CA LEU A 141 9.64 10.89 -13.86
C LEU A 141 8.29 10.69 -14.57
N ALA A 142 7.24 10.37 -13.83
CA ALA A 142 5.88 10.23 -14.36
C ALA A 142 5.39 11.56 -14.97
N ASN A 143 5.61 12.69 -14.30
CA ASN A 143 5.24 14.01 -14.82
C ASN A 143 6.04 14.39 -16.08
N ARG A 144 7.30 13.94 -16.17
CA ARG A 144 8.15 14.17 -17.36
C ARG A 144 7.67 13.38 -18.58
N ILE A 145 7.19 12.15 -18.35
CA ILE A 145 6.69 11.25 -19.41
C ILE A 145 5.23 11.58 -19.78
N ALA A 146 4.48 12.24 -18.89
CA ALA A 146 3.11 12.65 -19.14
C ALA A 146 2.98 13.58 -20.36
N ALA A 147 1.87 13.42 -21.08
CA ALA A 147 1.50 14.28 -22.19
C ALA A 147 1.28 15.72 -21.69
N LYS A 148 1.58 16.73 -22.53
CA LYS A 148 1.45 18.16 -22.18
C LYS A 148 0.15 18.55 -21.44
N PRO A 149 -1.05 18.07 -21.80
CA PRO A 149 -2.28 18.45 -21.09
C PRO A 149 -2.39 17.88 -19.66
N ASP A 150 -1.65 16.81 -19.34
CA ASP A 150 -1.68 16.15 -18.02
C ASP A 150 -0.46 16.51 -17.16
N ARG A 151 0.42 17.40 -17.64
CA ARG A 151 1.60 17.84 -16.90
C ARG A 151 1.18 18.77 -15.76
N LEU A 152 1.64 18.42 -14.56
CA LEU A 152 1.49 19.25 -13.39
C LEU A 152 2.58 20.33 -13.39
N ASP A 153 2.17 21.60 -13.36
CA ASP A 153 3.05 22.76 -13.12
C ASP A 153 3.41 22.85 -11.63
N LEU A 154 4.15 21.85 -11.16
CA LEU A 154 4.60 21.74 -9.77
C LEU A 154 6.12 21.82 -9.68
N GLU A 155 6.62 22.52 -8.66
CA GLU A 155 8.05 22.53 -8.37
C GLU A 155 8.48 21.21 -7.72
N ALA A 156 9.78 20.88 -7.78
CA ALA A 156 10.33 19.67 -7.16
C ALA A 156 10.01 19.57 -5.65
N LEU A 157 9.89 20.72 -4.96
CA LEU A 157 9.49 20.79 -3.56
C LEU A 157 8.02 20.45 -3.31
N ASP A 158 7.14 20.66 -4.30
CA ASP A 158 5.73 20.28 -4.21
C ASP A 158 5.57 18.77 -4.40
N PHE A 159 6.35 18.17 -5.32
CA PHE A 159 6.47 16.72 -5.40
C PHE A 159 7.01 16.11 -4.10
N LEU A 160 8.00 16.75 -3.48
CA LEU A 160 8.54 16.31 -2.19
C LEU A 160 7.48 16.40 -1.08
N ALA A 161 6.70 17.48 -1.02
CA ALA A 161 5.61 17.62 -0.06
C ALA A 161 4.51 16.56 -0.24
N ILE A 162 4.08 16.33 -1.49
CA ILE A 162 3.08 15.29 -1.83
C ILE A 162 3.64 13.90 -1.50
N SER A 163 4.93 13.66 -1.75
CA SER A 163 5.59 12.39 -1.43
C SER A 163 5.62 12.08 0.06
N GLY A 164 5.77 13.11 0.91
CA GLY A 164 5.74 12.94 2.37
C GLY A 164 4.39 12.47 2.87
N LEU A 165 3.30 13.02 2.30
CA LEU A 165 1.92 12.59 2.61
C LEU A 165 1.58 11.22 1.99
N ALA A 166 2.00 10.96 0.75
CA ALA A 166 1.81 9.67 0.09
C ALA A 166 2.65 8.55 0.72
N GLY A 167 3.75 8.92 1.39
CA GLY A 167 4.69 8.02 2.06
C GLY A 167 4.21 7.45 3.38
N ILE A 168 3.00 7.77 3.84
CA ILE A 168 2.38 7.22 5.05
C ILE A 168 1.94 5.77 4.80
N GLY A 169 2.91 4.90 4.56
CA GLY A 169 2.75 3.48 4.25
C GLY A 169 3.06 2.59 5.45
N PHE A 170 2.63 3.00 6.64
CA PHE A 170 2.92 2.31 7.90
C PHE A 170 2.50 0.83 7.84
N THR A 171 1.26 0.56 7.47
CA THR A 171 0.67 -0.79 7.43
C THR A 171 1.36 -1.72 6.43
N VAL A 172 1.68 -1.21 5.23
CA VAL A 172 2.36 -1.99 4.18
C VAL A 172 3.82 -2.26 4.56
N SER A 173 4.49 -1.31 5.20
CA SER A 173 5.84 -1.53 5.72
C SER A 173 5.87 -2.54 6.86
N LEU A 174 4.88 -2.52 7.76
CA LEU A 174 4.74 -3.57 8.77
C LEU A 174 4.51 -4.94 8.14
N LEU A 175 3.67 -5.02 7.10
CA LEU A 175 3.42 -6.27 6.39
C LEU A 175 4.71 -6.81 5.78
N MET A 176 5.42 -5.97 5.04
CA MET A 176 6.68 -6.36 4.41
C MET A 176 7.71 -6.82 5.45
N THR A 177 7.78 -6.14 6.59
CA THR A 177 8.72 -6.47 7.67
C THR A 177 8.40 -7.82 8.32
N ASN A 178 7.12 -8.05 8.64
CA ASN A 178 6.68 -9.32 9.24
C ASN A 178 6.91 -10.50 8.29
N LEU A 179 6.79 -10.29 6.99
CA LEU A 179 7.08 -11.32 5.98
C LEU A 179 8.60 -11.52 5.82
N ALA A 180 9.37 -10.43 5.73
CA ALA A 180 10.81 -10.48 5.53
C ALA A 180 11.58 -11.19 6.64
N PHE A 181 11.12 -11.06 7.88
CA PHE A 181 11.80 -11.60 9.06
C PHE A 181 11.01 -12.68 9.80
N LYS A 182 10.07 -13.35 9.12
CA LYS A 182 9.18 -14.36 9.71
C LYS A 182 9.92 -15.41 10.56
N ASP A 183 11.12 -15.80 10.14
CA ASP A 183 11.93 -16.84 10.79
C ASP A 183 12.79 -16.32 11.96
N THR A 184 12.83 -15.00 12.22
CA THR A 184 13.63 -14.40 13.30
C THR A 184 12.81 -13.39 14.10
N GLN A 185 12.10 -13.90 15.12
CA GLN A 185 11.17 -13.13 15.97
C GLN A 185 11.82 -11.88 16.61
N TYR A 186 13.09 -11.97 16.95
CA TYR A 186 13.85 -10.85 17.52
C TYR A 186 13.98 -9.66 16.54
N ILE A 187 14.31 -9.94 15.28
CA ILE A 187 14.46 -8.90 14.25
C ILE A 187 13.10 -8.31 13.88
N VAL A 188 12.02 -9.10 13.92
CA VAL A 188 10.64 -8.61 13.69
C VAL A 188 10.27 -7.53 14.70
N ALA A 189 10.64 -7.72 15.97
CA ALA A 189 10.38 -6.76 17.04
C ALA A 189 11.08 -5.42 16.79
N GLU A 190 12.40 -5.47 16.56
CA GLU A 190 13.21 -4.29 16.25
C GLU A 190 12.71 -3.56 14.99
N ALA A 191 12.47 -4.32 13.93
CA ALA A 191 12.06 -3.77 12.64
C ALA A 191 10.65 -3.16 12.69
N THR A 192 9.72 -3.76 13.45
CA THR A 192 8.39 -3.18 13.70
C THR A 192 8.51 -1.83 14.41
N LEU A 193 9.35 -1.74 15.44
CA LEU A 193 9.60 -0.49 16.16
C LEU A 193 10.26 0.56 15.25
N ALA A 194 11.22 0.15 14.42
CA ALA A 194 11.86 1.01 13.41
C ALA A 194 10.84 1.54 12.39
N VAL A 195 9.90 0.70 11.92
CA VAL A 195 8.83 1.10 11.00
C VAL A 195 7.89 2.11 11.65
N ILE A 196 7.51 1.92 12.92
CA ILE A 196 6.66 2.87 13.66
C ILE A 196 7.35 4.22 13.75
N LEU A 197 8.57 4.26 14.28
CA LEU A 197 9.33 5.50 14.47
C LEU A 197 9.64 6.18 13.14
N GLY A 198 10.09 5.42 12.15
CA GLY A 198 10.35 5.94 10.81
C GLY A 198 9.09 6.53 10.16
N SER A 199 7.94 5.87 10.31
CA SER A 199 6.67 6.39 9.78
C SER A 199 6.20 7.65 10.51
N LEU A 200 6.40 7.74 11.83
CA LEU A 200 6.14 8.96 12.61
C LEU A 200 7.02 10.13 12.18
N LEU A 201 8.31 9.90 11.98
CA LEU A 201 9.24 10.91 11.48
C LEU A 201 8.89 11.35 10.05
N ALA A 202 8.54 10.41 9.18
CA ALA A 202 8.07 10.73 7.83
C ALA A 202 6.78 11.56 7.84
N MET A 203 5.83 11.22 8.70
CA MET A 203 4.58 11.98 8.87
C MET A 203 4.85 13.40 9.38
N ALA A 204 5.69 13.55 10.39
CA ALA A 204 6.05 14.85 10.94
C ALA A 204 6.74 15.74 9.89
N PHE A 205 7.73 15.18 9.18
CA PHE A 205 8.50 15.90 8.16
C PHE A 205 7.64 16.24 6.93
N GLY A 206 6.89 15.28 6.41
CA GLY A 206 6.00 15.47 5.26
C GLY A 206 4.87 16.46 5.56
N GLY A 207 4.25 16.35 6.74
CA GLY A 207 3.22 17.28 7.20
C GLY A 207 3.75 18.70 7.36
N TRP A 208 4.92 18.87 7.98
CA TRP A 208 5.56 20.18 8.14
C TRP A 208 5.90 20.82 6.79
N LEU A 209 6.53 20.08 5.88
CA LEU A 209 6.89 20.58 4.55
C LEU A 209 5.64 20.96 3.73
N SER A 210 4.59 20.13 3.78
CA SER A 210 3.33 20.42 3.10
C SER A 210 2.64 21.66 3.66
N GLN A 211 2.68 21.89 4.98
CA GLN A 211 2.10 23.10 5.57
C GLN A 211 2.85 24.37 5.15
N VAL A 212 4.19 24.33 5.09
CA VAL A 212 5.00 25.47 4.67
C VAL A 212 4.75 25.83 3.20
N ARG A 213 4.73 24.83 2.32
CA ARG A 213 4.48 25.04 0.88
C ARG A 213 3.03 25.40 0.57
N GLY A 214 2.06 24.85 1.29
CA GLY A 214 0.66 25.23 1.18
C GLY A 214 0.43 26.71 1.49
N ARG A 215 1.11 27.25 2.52
CA ARG A 215 1.05 28.68 2.85
C ARG A 215 1.70 29.57 1.79
N TYR A 216 2.76 29.09 1.14
CA TYR A 216 3.42 29.81 0.05
C TYR A 216 2.51 29.95 -1.18
N HIS A 217 1.91 28.85 -1.65
CA HIS A 217 0.99 28.88 -2.81
C HIS A 217 -0.29 29.66 -2.52
N MET A 218 -0.84 29.57 -1.31
CA MET A 218 -1.98 30.39 -0.89
C MET A 218 -1.67 31.88 -0.87
N ARG A 219 -0.43 32.28 -0.55
CA ARG A 219 0.00 33.67 -0.58
C ARG A 219 0.19 34.17 -2.00
N LYS A 220 0.82 33.39 -2.86
CA LYS A 220 1.01 33.69 -4.29
C LYS A 220 -0.32 33.86 -5.03
N HIS A 221 -1.27 32.95 -4.81
CA HIS A 221 -2.61 33.03 -5.43
C HIS A 221 -3.42 34.24 -4.92
N ARG A 222 -3.23 34.66 -3.67
CA ARG A 222 -3.83 35.90 -3.14
C ARG A 222 -3.22 37.14 -3.79
N GLU A 223 -1.91 37.16 -4.01
CA GLU A 223 -1.21 38.27 -4.67
C GLU A 223 -1.57 38.39 -6.16
N GLU A 224 -1.73 37.27 -6.87
CA GLU A 224 -2.19 37.23 -8.27
C GLU A 224 -3.64 37.70 -8.41
N ASN A 225 -4.54 37.24 -7.54
CA ASN A 225 -5.93 37.72 -7.51
C ASN A 225 -6.04 39.20 -7.13
N ALA A 226 -5.17 39.70 -6.23
CA ALA A 226 -5.15 41.11 -5.85
C ALA A 226 -4.64 42.01 -6.99
N LYS A 227 -3.72 41.53 -7.82
CA LYS A 227 -3.26 42.24 -9.02
C LYS A 227 -4.33 42.24 -10.12
N ALA A 228 -4.95 41.10 -10.40
CA ALA A 228 -6.03 40.98 -11.39
C ALA A 228 -7.24 41.88 -11.06
N LYS A 229 -7.51 42.13 -9.77
CA LYS A 229 -8.57 43.04 -9.31
C LYS A 229 -8.19 44.52 -9.34
N LYS A 230 -6.90 44.84 -9.51
CA LYS A 230 -6.37 46.21 -9.58
C LYS A 230 -6.25 46.71 -11.02
N ASP A 231 -6.21 45.78 -11.98
CA ASP A 231 -6.14 46.02 -13.41
C ASP A 231 -7.52 45.95 -14.12
N SER A 232 -8.61 45.76 -13.35
CA SER A 232 -10.02 45.81 -13.79
C SER A 232 -10.72 47.05 -13.27
#